data_AF-A0A1V6P532-F1
#
_entry.id   AF-A0A1V6P532-F1
#
_cell.length_a   1.000
_cell.length_b   1.000
_cell.length_c   1.000
_cell.angle_alpha   90.00
_cell.angle_beta   90.00
_cell.angle_gamma   90.00
#
_symmetry.space_group_name_H-M   'P 1'
#
loop_
_entity.id
_entity.type
_entity.pdbx_description
1 polymer ?
#
loop_
_entity_poly.entity_id
_entity_poly.type
_entity_poly.pdbx_seq_one_letter_code
_entity_poly.pdbx_strand_id
1 'polypeptide(L)'
;MSYYITIHHGHGVDESPSNKWVNIRFSKRDLFYLRTDGALICLIIERIRERRCTITLEPEDRQSRWCISIPASRAHKSTRGVLGDALQLAEWYKVQILNGNASINRELLFDRKPYHEGKECCRDNVCDRVLHPEWWAKDTDEDTGEDTGEDASEDTDS
;
A
#
# COMPACT_ATOMS: atom_id res chain seq x y z
N MET A 1 -19.71 -3.83 -4.35
CA MET A 1 -18.36 -4.40 -4.58
C MET A 1 -17.37 -3.38 -4.08
N SER A 2 -16.44 -3.77 -3.21
CA SER A 2 -15.43 -2.84 -2.68
C SER A 2 -14.20 -2.90 -3.58
N TYR A 3 -13.82 -1.74 -4.11
CA TYR A 3 -12.73 -1.59 -5.07
C TYR A 3 -11.39 -1.43 -4.34
N TYR A 4 -10.33 -2.07 -4.87
CA TYR A 4 -8.99 -1.95 -4.29
C TYR A 4 -8.36 -0.58 -4.51
N ILE A 5 -8.69 0.08 -5.63
CA ILE A 5 -8.36 1.47 -5.87
C ILE A 5 -9.68 2.19 -6.02
N THR A 6 -10.00 3.07 -5.08
CA THR A 6 -11.25 3.81 -5.06
C THR A 6 -11.01 5.21 -5.63
N ILE A 7 -11.72 5.56 -6.69
CA ILE A 7 -11.78 6.94 -7.20
C ILE A 7 -12.81 7.70 -6.38
N HIS A 8 -12.41 8.79 -5.73
CA HIS A 8 -13.30 9.59 -4.87
C HIS A 8 -14.31 10.40 -5.67
N HIS A 9 -13.90 10.87 -6.86
CA HIS A 9 -14.71 11.69 -7.75
C HIS A 9 -14.49 11.26 -9.21
N GLY A 10 -15.43 10.51 -9.79
CA GLY A 10 -15.36 10.11 -11.19
C GLY A 10 -16.06 8.79 -11.51
N HIS A 11 -16.08 8.42 -12.79
CA HIS A 11 -16.52 7.10 -13.21
C HIS A 11 -15.47 6.06 -12.77
N GLY A 12 -15.93 4.99 -12.12
CA GLY A 12 -15.08 3.85 -11.79
C GLY A 12 -14.54 3.17 -13.05
N VAL A 13 -13.61 2.25 -12.86
CA VAL A 13 -13.00 1.50 -13.97
C VAL A 13 -13.92 0.36 -14.38
N ASP A 14 -13.92 0.03 -15.67
CA ASP A 14 -14.63 -1.13 -16.19
C ASP A 14 -14.03 -2.42 -15.60
N GLU A 15 -14.77 -3.05 -14.68
CA GLU A 15 -14.44 -4.35 -14.09
C GLU A 15 -15.27 -5.50 -14.69
N SER A 16 -15.69 -5.35 -15.94
CA SER A 16 -16.50 -6.36 -16.61
C SER A 16 -15.95 -7.78 -16.41
N PRO A 17 -16.81 -8.80 -16.22
CA PRO A 17 -16.39 -10.21 -16.13
C PRO A 17 -15.61 -10.68 -17.37
N SER A 18 -15.70 -9.92 -18.45
CA SER A 18 -14.92 -10.03 -19.66
C SER A 18 -13.55 -9.34 -19.58
N ASN A 19 -12.95 -9.14 -18.40
CA ASN A 19 -11.58 -8.66 -18.30
C ASN A 19 -10.58 -9.79 -18.01
N LYS A 20 -9.34 -9.57 -18.43
CA LYS A 20 -8.19 -10.29 -17.87
C LYS A 20 -7.71 -9.49 -16.68
N TRP A 21 -7.10 -10.15 -15.73
CA TRP A 21 -6.64 -9.54 -14.50
C TRP A 21 -5.13 -9.73 -14.37
N VAL A 22 -4.41 -8.63 -14.20
CA VAL A 22 -3.00 -8.63 -13.86
C VAL A 22 -2.91 -8.56 -12.34
N ASN A 23 -2.50 -9.64 -11.71
CA ASN A 23 -2.43 -9.73 -10.25
C ASN A 23 -0.99 -9.48 -9.78
N ILE A 24 -0.84 -8.52 -8.88
CA ILE A 24 0.42 -8.12 -8.29
C ILE A 24 0.38 -8.52 -6.82
N ARG A 25 1.30 -9.41 -6.43
CA ARG A 25 1.44 -9.88 -5.05
C ARG A 25 2.57 -9.15 -4.34
N PHE A 26 2.34 -8.88 -3.06
CA PHE A 26 3.26 -8.21 -2.17
C PHE A 26 3.71 -9.15 -1.06
N SER A 27 4.79 -8.79 -0.39
CA SER A 27 5.36 -9.54 0.72
C SER A 27 5.82 -8.60 1.83
N LYS A 28 6.21 -9.19 2.98
CA LYS A 28 6.86 -8.46 4.08
C LYS A 28 8.12 -7.69 3.65
N ARG A 29 8.78 -8.07 2.55
CA ARG A 29 9.96 -7.33 2.06
C ARG A 29 9.60 -6.02 1.37
N ASP A 30 8.35 -5.86 0.97
CA ASP A 30 7.84 -4.69 0.26
C ASP A 30 7.28 -3.63 1.24
N LEU A 31 7.48 -3.80 2.55
CA LEU A 31 6.88 -2.96 3.60
C LEU A 31 7.11 -1.46 3.43
N PHE A 32 8.28 -1.07 2.95
CA PHE A 32 8.58 0.33 2.68
C PHE A 32 7.57 0.96 1.70
N TYR A 33 7.24 0.25 0.63
CA TYR A 33 6.32 0.72 -0.41
C TYR A 33 4.86 0.66 0.01
N LEU A 34 4.51 -0.16 1.00
CA LEU A 34 3.14 -0.36 1.45
C LEU A 34 2.62 0.76 2.36
N ARG A 35 3.51 1.63 2.85
CA ARG A 35 3.21 2.73 3.77
C ARG A 35 2.36 3.85 3.15
N THR A 36 2.55 4.16 1.88
CA THR A 36 1.82 5.25 1.21
C THR A 36 1.26 4.78 -0.13
N ASP A 37 0.12 5.33 -0.54
CA ASP A 37 -0.51 4.94 -1.81
C ASP A 37 0.37 5.32 -3.00
N GLY A 38 1.07 6.44 -2.90
CA GLY A 38 2.04 6.88 -3.91
C GLY A 38 3.23 5.92 -4.06
N ALA A 39 3.77 5.38 -2.96
CA ALA A 39 4.84 4.40 -3.03
C ALA A 39 4.33 3.04 -3.54
N LEU A 40 3.14 2.63 -3.11
CA LEU A 40 2.52 1.36 -3.50
C LEU A 40 2.18 1.33 -4.99
N ILE A 41 1.61 2.42 -5.55
CA ILE A 41 1.31 2.47 -6.98
C ILE A 41 2.57 2.50 -7.84
N CYS A 42 3.67 3.11 -7.37
CA CYS A 42 4.97 3.03 -8.04
C CYS A 42 5.49 1.58 -8.07
N LEU A 43 5.40 0.86 -6.95
CA LEU A 43 5.79 -0.55 -6.89
C LEU A 43 4.95 -1.42 -7.85
N ILE A 44 3.64 -1.18 -7.94
CA ILE A 44 2.75 -1.90 -8.90
C ILE A 44 3.25 -1.69 -10.33
N ILE A 45 3.53 -0.45 -10.71
CA ILE A 45 4.05 -0.09 -12.04
C ILE A 45 5.36 -0.83 -12.33
N GLU A 46 6.31 -0.82 -11.39
CA GLU A 46 7.58 -1.53 -11.51
C GLU A 46 7.38 -3.03 -11.72
N ARG A 47 6.50 -3.66 -10.93
CA ARG A 47 6.21 -5.10 -11.06
C ARG A 47 5.59 -5.45 -12.41
N ILE A 48 4.73 -4.60 -12.96
CA ILE A 48 4.18 -4.80 -14.30
C ILE A 48 5.29 -4.69 -15.37
N ARG A 49 6.17 -3.69 -15.27
CA ARG A 49 7.31 -3.50 -16.19
C ARG A 49 8.30 -4.66 -16.14
N GLU A 50 8.61 -5.15 -14.94
CA GLU A 50 9.44 -6.33 -14.71
C GLU A 50 8.74 -7.66 -15.02
N ARG A 51 7.44 -7.62 -15.35
CA ARG A 51 6.58 -8.80 -15.57
C ARG A 51 6.50 -9.73 -14.36
N ARG A 52 6.64 -9.18 -13.15
CA ARG A 52 6.53 -9.88 -11.86
C ARG A 52 5.07 -9.89 -11.37
N CYS A 53 4.19 -10.45 -12.19
CA CYS A 53 2.75 -10.52 -11.98
C CYS A 53 2.17 -11.80 -12.61
N THR A 54 0.99 -12.22 -12.17
CA THR A 54 0.22 -13.29 -12.83
C THR A 54 -0.89 -12.70 -13.68
N ILE A 55 -1.31 -13.42 -14.73
CA ILE A 55 -2.45 -13.02 -15.55
C ILE A 55 -3.51 -14.12 -15.46
N THR A 56 -4.71 -13.75 -15.03
CA THR A 56 -5.83 -14.66 -14.79
C THR A 56 -7.12 -14.13 -15.42
N LEU A 57 -8.16 -14.96 -15.43
CA LEU A 57 -9.51 -14.56 -15.85
C LEU A 57 -10.34 -14.00 -14.69
N GLU A 58 -9.90 -14.25 -13.45
CA GLU A 58 -10.53 -13.74 -12.23
C GLU A 58 -9.51 -13.00 -11.39
N PRO A 59 -9.90 -11.90 -10.73
CA PRO A 59 -8.98 -11.15 -9.88
C PRO A 59 -8.66 -11.93 -8.60
N GLU A 60 -7.39 -12.17 -8.36
CA GLU A 60 -6.91 -12.88 -7.17
C GLU A 60 -7.11 -12.05 -5.90
N ASP A 61 -7.19 -10.72 -6.02
CA ASP A 61 -7.51 -9.82 -4.91
C ASP A 61 -8.95 -9.93 -4.42
N ARG A 62 -9.77 -10.85 -4.94
CA ARG A 62 -11.03 -11.21 -4.28
C ARG A 62 -10.85 -12.35 -3.28
N GLN A 63 -9.75 -13.13 -3.40
CA GLN A 63 -9.52 -14.34 -2.61
C GLN A 63 -8.18 -14.39 -1.83
N SER A 64 -7.15 -13.60 -2.21
CA SER A 64 -5.87 -13.50 -1.49
C SER A 64 -5.54 -12.11 -0.94
N ARG A 65 -5.14 -12.01 0.34
CA ARG A 65 -4.49 -10.81 0.91
C ARG A 65 -3.18 -10.48 0.18
N TRP A 66 -2.64 -9.29 0.41
CA TRP A 66 -1.37 -8.84 -0.19
C TRP A 66 -1.36 -8.96 -1.70
N CYS A 67 -2.52 -8.71 -2.33
CA CYS A 67 -2.70 -8.80 -3.77
C CYS A 67 -3.55 -7.62 -4.23
N ILE A 68 -3.17 -7.03 -5.36
CA ILE A 68 -3.98 -6.06 -6.11
C ILE A 68 -4.11 -6.58 -7.53
N SER A 69 -5.34 -6.61 -8.05
CA SER A 69 -5.65 -7.05 -9.41
C SER A 69 -6.03 -5.84 -10.26
N ILE A 70 -5.27 -5.61 -11.33
CA ILE A 70 -5.53 -4.53 -12.28
C ILE A 70 -6.27 -5.12 -13.49
N PRO A 71 -7.46 -4.61 -13.84
CA PRO A 71 -8.17 -5.10 -15.01
C PRO A 71 -7.45 -4.68 -16.29
N ALA A 72 -7.52 -5.55 -17.30
CA ALA A 72 -7.01 -5.33 -18.64
C ALA A 72 -7.97 -5.94 -19.66
N SER A 73 -8.02 -5.35 -20.87
CA SER A 73 -8.97 -5.78 -21.90
C SER A 73 -8.76 -7.24 -22.31
N ARG A 74 -9.86 -8.02 -22.39
CA ARG A 74 -9.81 -9.38 -23.00
C ARG A 74 -9.54 -9.36 -24.50
N ALA A 75 -9.69 -8.22 -25.17
CA ALA A 75 -9.44 -8.10 -26.61
C ALA A 75 -7.97 -8.40 -26.97
N HIS A 76 -7.05 -8.26 -26.00
CA HIS A 76 -5.64 -8.56 -26.21
C HIS A 76 -5.37 -10.05 -26.38
N LYS A 77 -4.86 -10.40 -27.55
CA LYS A 77 -4.41 -11.76 -27.90
C LYS A 77 -3.04 -12.11 -27.30
N SER A 78 -2.23 -11.11 -26.95
CA SER A 78 -0.87 -11.30 -26.43
C SER A 78 -0.74 -10.84 -24.98
N THR A 79 0.12 -11.53 -24.23
CA THR A 79 0.53 -11.12 -22.87
C THR A 79 1.06 -9.69 -22.83
N ARG A 80 1.81 -9.28 -23.86
CA ARG A 80 2.36 -7.91 -23.95
C ARG A 80 1.26 -6.85 -24.01
N GLY A 81 0.18 -7.11 -24.76
CA GLY A 81 -0.97 -6.21 -24.85
C GLY A 81 -1.68 -6.08 -23.49
N VAL A 82 -1.92 -7.21 -22.82
CA VAL A 82 -2.55 -7.23 -21.48
C VAL A 82 -1.74 -6.43 -20.46
N LEU A 83 -0.41 -6.61 -20.43
CA LEU A 83 0.46 -5.86 -19.53
C LEU A 83 0.54 -4.37 -19.90
N GLY A 84 0.45 -4.03 -21.20
CA GLY A 84 0.41 -2.65 -21.68
C GLY A 84 -0.83 -1.90 -21.18
N ASP A 85 -2.01 -2.53 -21.28
CA ASP A 85 -3.26 -1.96 -20.75
C ASP A 85 -3.19 -1.76 -19.23
N ALA A 86 -2.77 -2.80 -18.49
CA ALA A 86 -2.66 -2.73 -17.04
C ALA A 86 -1.64 -1.66 -16.61
N LEU A 87 -0.54 -1.50 -17.35
CA LEU A 87 0.45 -0.46 -17.09
C LEU A 87 -0.15 0.94 -17.31
N GLN A 88 -0.85 1.15 -18.42
CA GLN A 88 -1.50 2.43 -18.71
C GLN A 88 -2.53 2.79 -17.63
N LEU A 89 -3.31 1.82 -17.18
CA LEU A 89 -4.27 2.01 -16.10
C LEU A 89 -3.56 2.31 -14.76
N ALA A 90 -2.49 1.61 -14.43
CA ALA A 90 -1.70 1.88 -13.22
C ALA A 90 -1.04 3.27 -13.24
N GLU A 91 -0.56 3.72 -14.40
CA GLU A 91 -0.04 5.08 -14.59
C GLU A 91 -1.12 6.14 -14.43
N TRP A 92 -2.34 5.88 -14.92
CA TRP A 92 -3.47 6.76 -14.68
C TRP A 92 -3.87 6.81 -13.19
N TYR A 93 -3.92 5.66 -12.51
CA TYR A 93 -4.17 5.61 -11.07
C TYR A 93 -3.13 6.38 -10.27
N LYS A 94 -1.85 6.31 -10.66
CA LYS A 94 -0.79 7.10 -10.03
C LYS A 94 -1.11 8.59 -10.09
N VAL A 95 -1.55 9.11 -11.24
CA VAL A 95 -1.96 10.51 -11.37
C VAL A 95 -3.13 10.84 -10.45
N GLN A 96 -4.15 9.98 -10.37
CA GLN A 96 -5.29 10.21 -9.48
C GLN A 96 -4.90 10.20 -8.00
N ILE A 97 -4.06 9.26 -7.58
CA ILE A 97 -3.56 9.16 -6.19
C ILE A 97 -2.74 10.40 -5.82
N LEU A 98 -1.80 10.82 -6.69
CA LEU A 98 -0.96 11.98 -6.43
C LEU A 98 -1.74 13.29 -6.36
N ASN A 99 -2.89 13.36 -7.05
CA ASN A 99 -3.80 14.50 -6.99
C ASN A 99 -4.81 14.42 -5.83
N GLY A 100 -4.78 13.36 -5.02
CA GLY A 100 -5.75 13.15 -3.93
C GLY A 100 -7.15 12.73 -4.41
N ASN A 101 -7.30 12.33 -5.67
CA ASN A 101 -8.58 11.93 -6.27
C ASN A 101 -8.86 10.43 -6.14
N ALA A 102 -7.88 9.65 -5.68
CA ALA A 102 -8.02 8.22 -5.46
C ALA A 102 -7.19 7.75 -4.27
N SER A 103 -7.64 6.68 -3.65
CA SER A 103 -6.89 5.97 -2.60
C SER A 103 -6.90 4.47 -2.84
N ILE A 104 -5.90 3.80 -2.29
CA ILE A 104 -5.84 2.35 -2.24
C ILE A 104 -6.53 1.89 -0.97
N ASN A 105 -7.50 0.98 -1.09
CA ASN A 105 -8.20 0.40 0.04
C ASN A 105 -7.25 -0.52 0.82
N ARG A 106 -6.55 0.08 1.79
CA ARG A 106 -5.58 -0.61 2.66
C ARG A 106 -6.25 -1.67 3.52
N GLU A 107 -7.48 -1.42 3.97
CA GLU A 107 -8.25 -2.41 4.73
C GLU A 107 -8.41 -3.67 3.91
N LEU A 108 -8.86 -3.60 2.66
CA LEU A 108 -8.96 -4.80 1.82
C LEU A 108 -7.59 -5.46 1.55
N LEU A 109 -6.52 -4.68 1.40
CA LEU A 109 -5.18 -5.19 1.10
C LEU A 109 -4.59 -6.03 2.23
N PHE A 110 -4.82 -5.60 3.47
CA PHE A 110 -4.23 -6.21 4.66
C PHE A 110 -5.23 -7.00 5.49
N ASP A 111 -6.51 -6.64 5.42
CA ASP A 111 -7.59 -7.09 6.27
C ASP A 111 -8.77 -7.64 5.47
N ARG A 112 -8.79 -8.97 5.33
CA ARG A 112 -10.03 -9.70 4.97
C ARG A 112 -10.72 -10.30 6.20
N LYS A 113 -10.63 -9.58 7.33
CA LYS A 113 -11.05 -9.79 8.73
C LYS A 113 -9.91 -10.18 9.71
N PRO A 114 -9.79 -9.55 10.91
CA PRO A 114 -9.28 -10.22 12.10
C PRO A 114 -10.40 -11.11 12.69
N TYR A 115 -10.08 -11.94 13.70
CA TYR A 115 -11.00 -12.65 14.61
C TYR A 115 -11.30 -14.14 14.37
N HIS A 116 -10.50 -14.98 15.00
CA HIS A 116 -10.94 -15.54 16.29
C HIS A 116 -10.11 -14.87 17.39
N GLU A 117 -10.75 -14.30 18.42
CA GLU A 117 -10.12 -13.94 19.72
C GLU A 117 -9.07 -12.82 19.77
N GLY A 118 -9.15 -11.81 18.90
CA GLY A 118 -8.52 -10.50 19.18
C GLY A 118 -6.99 -10.45 19.21
N LYS A 119 -6.27 -11.51 18.80
CA LYS A 119 -4.82 -11.47 18.56
C LYS A 119 -4.47 -12.27 17.31
N GLU A 120 -3.43 -11.80 16.62
CA GLU A 120 -2.84 -12.34 15.39
C GLU A 120 -3.50 -11.90 14.07
N CYS A 121 -3.54 -10.59 13.81
CA CYS A 121 -3.84 -10.14 12.45
C CYS A 121 -2.74 -10.56 11.45
N CYS A 122 -1.47 -10.66 11.89
CA CYS A 122 -0.32 -11.13 11.12
C CYS A 122 0.76 -11.64 12.09
N ARG A 123 1.38 -12.80 11.86
CA ARG A 123 2.60 -13.22 12.58
C ARG A 123 3.59 -12.04 12.49
N ASP A 124 3.99 -11.47 13.63
CA ASP A 124 4.83 -10.27 13.80
C ASP A 124 4.15 -8.88 13.72
N ASN A 125 2.82 -8.76 13.89
CA ASN A 125 2.06 -7.49 13.94
C ASN A 125 2.29 -6.55 12.73
N VAL A 126 2.71 -7.12 11.60
CA VAL A 126 3.10 -6.36 10.40
C VAL A 126 1.95 -5.51 9.86
N CYS A 127 0.74 -6.06 9.92
CA CYS A 127 -0.45 -5.41 9.39
C CYS A 127 -0.85 -4.23 10.27
N ASP A 128 -0.74 -4.34 11.59
CA ASP A 128 -0.96 -3.24 12.52
C ASP A 128 0.08 -2.13 12.35
N ARG A 129 1.34 -2.46 12.04
CA ARG A 129 2.37 -1.44 11.74
C ARG A 129 2.13 -0.67 10.44
N VAL A 130 1.46 -1.29 9.47
CA VAL A 130 1.16 -0.67 8.17
C VAL A 130 -0.18 0.08 8.20
N LEU A 131 -1.19 -0.49 8.87
CA LEU A 131 -2.53 0.10 9.01
C LEU A 131 -2.56 1.20 10.06
N HIS A 132 -1.79 1.04 11.14
CA HIS A 132 -1.76 1.94 12.28
C HIS A 132 -0.34 2.37 12.64
N PRO A 133 0.39 3.06 11.74
CA PRO A 133 1.72 3.56 12.04
C PRO A 133 1.75 4.47 13.29
N GLU A 134 0.64 5.15 13.59
CA GLU A 134 0.46 6.00 14.77
C GLU A 134 0.52 5.26 16.11
N TRP A 135 0.16 3.97 16.15
CA TRP A 135 0.26 3.16 17.38
C TRP A 135 1.71 2.88 17.79
N TRP A 136 2.64 3.04 16.86
CA TRP A 136 4.07 2.80 17.04
C TRP A 136 4.88 4.10 17.06
N ALA A 137 4.21 5.25 16.92
CA ALA A 137 4.81 6.58 17.01
C ALA A 137 4.73 7.09 18.47
N LYS A 138 5.50 6.47 19.37
CA LYS A 138 5.79 6.91 20.75
C LYS A 138 7.19 6.35 21.09
N ASP A 139 8.26 7.11 21.40
CA ASP A 139 8.42 8.40 22.07
C ASP A 139 9.64 9.15 21.49
N THR A 140 9.48 10.34 20.90
CA THR A 140 10.63 11.25 20.63
C THR A 140 10.36 12.72 20.93
N ASP A 141 9.29 13.05 21.66
CA ASP A 141 9.02 14.42 22.08
C ASP A 141 8.70 14.48 23.58
N GLU A 142 9.70 14.16 24.41
CA GLU A 142 9.86 14.74 25.75
C GLU A 142 11.36 15.01 25.97
N ASP A 143 11.90 15.94 25.20
CA ASP A 143 13.13 16.66 25.56
C ASP A 143 12.76 18.13 25.80
N THR A 144 12.30 18.40 27.00
CA THR A 144 12.29 19.73 27.61
C THR A 144 12.54 19.56 29.11
N GLY A 145 13.64 18.87 29.43
CA GLY A 145 14.27 18.92 30.74
C GLY A 145 15.17 20.14 30.82
N GLU A 146 14.54 21.27 31.10
CA GLU A 146 15.05 22.52 31.67
C GLU A 146 16.55 22.50 32.07
N ASP A 147 17.36 23.18 31.27
CA ASP A 147 18.76 23.51 31.53
C ASP A 147 18.80 24.59 32.63
N THR A 148 18.70 24.18 33.90
CA THR A 148 18.98 25.08 35.02
C THR A 148 20.49 25.17 35.20
N GLY A 149 21.08 26.16 34.52
CA GLY A 149 22.38 26.70 34.89
C GLY A 149 22.29 27.34 36.28
N GLU A 150 23.01 26.78 37.24
CA GLU A 150 23.49 27.50 38.41
C GLU A 150 25.02 27.46 38.39
N ASP A 151 25.58 28.60 37.98
CA ASP A 151 26.92 29.06 38.34
C ASP A 151 27.10 29.02 39.87
N ALA A 152 28.10 28.31 40.37
CA ALA A 152 28.89 28.77 41.52
C ALA A 152 30.18 27.95 41.74
N SER A 153 31.27 28.70 41.88
CA SER A 153 32.57 28.41 42.49
C SER A 153 33.59 27.57 41.73
N GLU A 154 34.37 28.25 40.90
CA GLU A 154 35.84 28.17 41.03
C GLU A 154 36.28 29.08 42.18
N ASP A 155 37.08 28.56 43.12
CA ASP A 155 38.25 29.28 43.62
C ASP A 155 39.24 28.27 44.24
N THR A 156 40.44 28.28 43.66
CA THR A 156 41.62 27.46 43.95
C THR A 156 42.46 27.99 45.12
N ASP A 157 43.07 27.04 45.83
CA ASP A 157 44.39 27.03 46.53
C ASP A 157 44.80 28.13 47.53
N SER A 158 45.06 27.69 48.78
CA SER A 158 46.38 27.74 49.45
C SER A 158 46.40 26.88 50.72
#